data_AF-A0A9N9QSA9-F1
#
_entry.id   AF-A0A9N9QSA9-F1
#
_cell.length_a   1.000
_cell.length_b   1.000
_cell.length_c   1.000
_cell.angle_alpha   90.00
_cell.angle_beta   90.00
_cell.angle_gamma   90.00
#
_symmetry.space_group_name_H-M   'P 1'
#
loop_
_entity.id
_entity.type
_entity.pdbx_description
1 polymer ?
#
loop_
_entity_poly.entity_id
_entity_poly.type
_entity_poly.pdbx_seq_one_letter_code
_entity_poly.pdbx_strand_id
1 'polypeptide(L)'
;MTSDNRKQVEFLVVDTTAFIQNTPLHEVANTIITCQEVVDEITSKRQLRRLVALPYDLIVKDVFPENIKTITEFAKKTGDYPSLSATDIKVMALTYQLEKEKVGVEHLRTEPVLQKPEINLDKPVDEIHPDISGFYLPGALEEKFENLEVGTTDSSANDNPDNSGTNENPDDSSANDNLDSSANDDNLANEKEDSSSSANEEDDDIGWITPSNINQAKKQINSQLMQDKQVQVACMTTDFAMQNVLRQMNLNLSALDGRIINQLRTYILRCYTCFKTTSLMTKKFCPKCGNNTLKKVAVSLDDKGQMRIHINSKRPLTGRGKKFSLPKIRGGKHPNNPILVEDQPMADNRPTRLAKMKNNPLDDDYIAGFSPFIMRDVNSKSAQLGIRPGAEFKQWMKKNPNESRRRRK
;
A
#
# COMPACT_ATOMS: atom_id res chain seq x y z
N MET A 1 -26.04 31.82 15.38
CA MET A 1 -24.88 31.29 16.14
C MET A 1 -23.90 30.74 15.12
N THR A 2 -22.91 31.55 14.75
CA THR A 2 -21.88 31.23 13.76
C THR A 2 -20.78 30.44 14.46
N SER A 3 -20.72 29.13 14.24
CA SER A 3 -19.53 28.36 14.56
C SER A 3 -18.41 28.82 13.62
N ASP A 4 -17.42 29.53 14.15
CA ASP A 4 -16.17 29.83 13.45
C ASP A 4 -15.50 28.51 13.06
N ASN A 5 -15.78 28.01 11.86
CA ASN A 5 -15.04 26.91 11.24
C ASN A 5 -13.64 27.43 10.89
N ARG A 6 -12.74 27.45 11.89
CA ARG A 6 -11.33 27.69 11.66
C ARG A 6 -10.77 26.51 10.86
N LYS A 7 -10.56 26.74 9.57
CA LYS A 7 -9.95 25.79 8.64
C LYS A 7 -8.53 25.44 9.08
N GLN A 8 -8.14 24.21 8.81
CA GLN A 8 -6.86 23.65 9.26
C GLN A 8 -5.66 24.25 8.53
N VAL A 9 -5.84 24.66 7.26
CA VAL A 9 -4.76 25.16 6.39
C VAL A 9 -5.11 26.49 5.72
N GLU A 10 -4.18 27.45 5.67
CA GLU A 10 -4.41 28.70 4.91
C GLU A 10 -4.23 28.51 3.40
N PHE A 11 -3.09 27.96 2.98
CA PHE A 11 -2.74 27.69 1.58
C PHE A 11 -2.50 26.21 1.34
N LEU A 12 -3.36 25.60 0.54
CA LEU A 12 -3.29 24.17 0.20
C LEU A 12 -2.87 24.00 -1.25
N VAL A 13 -1.73 23.34 -1.46
CA VAL A 13 -1.31 22.91 -2.80
C VAL A 13 -1.85 21.52 -3.08
N VAL A 14 -2.47 21.38 -4.24
CA VAL A 14 -3.25 20.21 -4.59
C VAL A 14 -2.65 19.46 -5.76
N ASP A 15 -2.39 18.18 -5.54
CA ASP A 15 -2.01 17.18 -6.54
C ASP A 15 -3.24 16.59 -7.27
N THR A 16 -3.02 15.90 -8.40
CA THR A 16 -4.07 15.22 -9.19
C THR A 16 -4.92 14.26 -8.35
N THR A 17 -4.27 13.59 -7.39
CA THR A 17 -4.86 12.56 -6.53
C THR A 17 -6.07 13.08 -5.75
N ALA A 18 -6.02 14.34 -5.31
CA ALA A 18 -7.14 14.99 -4.64
C ALA A 18 -8.40 15.14 -5.50
N PHE A 19 -8.21 15.52 -6.76
CA PHE A 19 -9.32 15.67 -7.71
C PHE A 19 -9.89 14.30 -8.10
N ILE A 20 -9.04 13.27 -8.14
CA ILE A 20 -9.47 11.89 -8.41
C ILE A 20 -10.30 11.33 -7.26
N GLN A 21 -9.91 11.60 -6.00
CA GLN A 21 -10.60 11.12 -4.80
C GLN A 21 -11.85 11.92 -4.44
N ASN A 22 -12.08 13.07 -5.07
CA ASN A 22 -13.24 13.94 -4.83
C ASN A 22 -13.35 14.42 -3.38
N THR A 23 -12.24 14.90 -2.84
CA THR A 23 -12.23 15.44 -1.49
C THR A 23 -12.91 16.81 -1.43
N PRO A 24 -13.73 17.09 -0.40
CA PRO A 24 -14.18 18.44 -0.08
C PRO A 24 -13.03 19.36 0.39
N LEU A 25 -12.28 19.92 -0.56
CA LEU A 25 -11.11 20.77 -0.26
C LEU A 25 -11.46 22.07 0.46
N HIS A 26 -12.68 22.58 0.25
CA HIS A 26 -13.19 23.80 0.84
C HIS A 26 -13.35 23.73 2.37
N GLU A 27 -13.46 22.52 2.94
CA GLU A 27 -13.53 22.31 4.39
C GLU A 27 -12.14 22.36 5.03
N VAL A 28 -11.11 21.96 4.28
CA VAL A 28 -9.73 21.83 4.76
C VAL A 28 -8.99 23.17 4.71
N ALA A 29 -9.17 23.94 3.63
CA ALA A 29 -8.35 25.11 3.35
C ALA A 29 -9.12 26.37 2.93
N ASN A 30 -8.48 27.53 3.15
CA ASN A 30 -8.97 28.83 2.67
C ASN A 30 -8.67 29.05 1.20
N THR A 31 -7.40 28.89 0.82
CA THR A 31 -6.92 29.12 -0.54
C THR A 31 -6.40 27.83 -1.14
N ILE A 32 -6.94 27.45 -2.29
CA ILE A 32 -6.61 26.20 -2.98
C ILE A 32 -5.80 26.54 -4.23
N ILE A 33 -4.61 25.98 -4.34
CA ILE A 33 -3.64 26.29 -5.39
C ILE A 33 -3.21 25.01 -6.10
N THR A 34 -3.06 25.05 -7.42
CA THR A 34 -2.50 23.95 -8.21
C THR A 34 -1.65 24.46 -9.38
N CYS A 35 -1.01 23.54 -10.09
CA CYS A 35 -0.25 23.80 -11.31
C CYS A 35 -1.11 23.50 -12.55
N GLN A 36 -0.86 24.18 -13.68
CA GLN A 36 -1.61 23.93 -14.91
C GLN A 36 -1.48 22.47 -15.38
N GLU A 37 -0.30 21.88 -15.26
CA GLU A 37 -0.05 20.50 -15.72
C GLU A 37 -0.84 19.45 -14.93
N VAL A 38 -1.18 19.72 -13.67
CA VAL A 38 -2.03 18.84 -12.85
C VAL A 38 -3.46 18.81 -13.41
N VAL A 39 -3.95 19.95 -13.91
CA VAL A 39 -5.27 20.03 -14.54
C VAL A 39 -5.25 19.30 -15.89
N ASP A 40 -4.20 19.49 -16.68
CA ASP A 40 -4.05 18.86 -17.99
C ASP A 40 -3.87 17.33 -17.89
N GLU A 41 -3.35 16.82 -16.78
CA GLU A 41 -3.21 15.40 -16.50
C GLU A 41 -4.57 14.68 -16.29
N ILE A 42 -5.62 15.43 -15.92
CA ILE A 42 -6.94 14.86 -15.64
C ILE A 42 -7.66 14.51 -16.96
N THR A 43 -7.46 13.28 -17.41
CA THR A 43 -8.06 12.78 -18.67
C THR A 43 -9.48 12.24 -18.52
N SER A 44 -9.90 11.88 -17.32
CA SER A 44 -11.16 11.17 -17.12
C SER A 44 -12.37 12.11 -17.14
N LYS A 45 -13.36 11.76 -17.97
CA LYS A 45 -14.57 12.59 -18.21
C LYS A 45 -15.35 12.91 -16.93
N ARG A 46 -15.42 11.97 -15.98
CA ARG A 46 -16.14 12.16 -14.70
C ARG A 46 -15.48 13.25 -13.86
N GLN A 47 -14.15 13.26 -13.79
CA GLN A 47 -13.36 14.23 -13.04
C GLN A 47 -13.38 15.59 -13.74
N LEU A 48 -13.27 15.63 -15.08
CA LEU A 48 -13.38 16.88 -15.84
C LEU A 48 -14.72 17.59 -15.62
N ARG A 49 -15.84 16.86 -15.64
CA ARG A 49 -17.17 17.43 -15.34
C ARG A 49 -17.23 18.05 -13.94
N ARG A 50 -16.54 17.47 -12.97
CA ARG A 50 -16.49 17.97 -11.59
C ARG A 50 -15.57 19.18 -11.45
N LEU A 51 -14.44 19.18 -12.13
CA LEU A 51 -13.50 20.30 -12.12
C LEU A 51 -14.13 21.58 -12.68
N VAL A 52 -15.05 21.45 -13.65
CA VAL A 52 -15.85 22.58 -14.16
C VAL A 52 -16.90 23.09 -13.15
N ALA A 53 -17.32 22.25 -12.20
CA ALA A 53 -18.40 22.54 -11.25
C ALA A 53 -17.92 22.50 -9.79
N LEU A 54 -16.76 23.12 -9.51
CA LEU A 54 -16.23 23.23 -8.15
C LEU A 54 -16.97 24.33 -7.36
N PRO A 55 -17.30 24.11 -6.08
CA PRO A 55 -17.94 25.12 -5.24
C PRO A 55 -16.96 26.15 -4.65
N TYR A 56 -15.73 26.20 -5.15
CA TYR A 56 -14.65 27.06 -4.68
C TYR A 56 -13.74 27.45 -5.85
N ASP A 57 -13.00 28.54 -5.67
CA ASP A 57 -12.05 29.02 -6.66
C ASP A 57 -10.73 28.24 -6.58
N LEU A 58 -10.29 27.72 -7.72
CA LEU A 58 -9.01 27.04 -7.89
C LEU A 58 -8.00 27.99 -8.52
N ILE A 59 -6.95 28.35 -7.78
CA ILE A 59 -5.91 29.25 -8.27
C ILE A 59 -4.82 28.43 -8.96
N VAL A 60 -4.64 28.65 -10.25
CA VAL A 60 -3.50 28.07 -10.99
C VAL A 60 -2.31 29.01 -10.87
N LYS A 61 -1.17 28.49 -10.40
CA LYS A 61 0.09 29.24 -10.30
C LYS A 61 1.22 28.51 -11.00
N ASP A 62 2.09 29.30 -11.61
CA ASP A 62 3.36 28.83 -12.16
C ASP A 62 4.47 28.83 -11.12
N VAL A 63 5.46 27.98 -11.34
CA VAL A 63 6.58 27.75 -10.43
C VAL A 63 7.88 28.30 -11.00
N PHE A 64 8.65 28.98 -10.17
CA PHE A 64 9.97 29.46 -10.57
C PHE A 64 10.97 28.32 -10.79
N PRO A 65 11.83 28.40 -11.82
CA PRO A 65 12.78 27.34 -12.16
C PRO A 65 13.83 27.09 -11.06
N GLU A 66 14.09 28.07 -10.20
CA GLU A 66 14.99 27.92 -9.04
C GLU A 66 14.46 26.90 -8.03
N ASN A 67 13.15 26.96 -7.75
CA ASN A 67 12.49 26.04 -6.81
C ASN A 67 12.41 24.64 -7.39
N ILE A 68 12.24 24.52 -8.71
CA ILE A 68 12.29 23.21 -9.40
C ILE A 68 13.68 22.59 -9.23
N LYS A 69 14.75 23.37 -9.46
CA LYS A 69 16.13 22.86 -9.31
C LYS A 69 16.40 22.37 -7.89
N THR A 70 16.10 23.18 -6.87
CA THR A 70 16.33 22.80 -5.46
C THR A 70 15.64 21.48 -5.09
N ILE A 71 14.39 21.30 -5.49
CA ILE A 71 13.67 20.04 -5.24
C ILE A 71 14.21 18.88 -6.05
N THR A 72 14.59 19.09 -7.31
CA THR A 72 15.20 18.01 -8.12
C THR A 72 16.50 17.52 -7.52
N GLU A 73 17.33 18.43 -6.99
CA GLU A 73 18.58 18.10 -6.30
C GLU A 73 18.31 17.37 -4.99
N PHE A 74 17.33 17.84 -4.22
CA PHE A 74 16.92 17.17 -2.98
C PHE A 74 16.39 15.75 -3.25
N ALA A 75 15.49 15.59 -4.23
CA ALA A 75 14.91 14.29 -4.62
C ALA A 75 15.95 13.29 -5.13
N LYS A 76 17.05 13.78 -5.75
CA LYS A 76 18.20 12.93 -6.13
C LYS A 76 18.99 12.48 -4.92
N LYS A 77 19.17 13.36 -3.92
CA LYS A 77 19.83 13.01 -2.66
C LYS A 77 18.98 12.02 -1.83
N THR A 78 17.65 12.13 -1.85
CA THR A 78 16.76 11.15 -1.18
C THR A 78 16.70 9.81 -1.91
N GLY A 79 16.88 9.81 -3.23
CA GLY A 79 16.82 8.61 -4.06
C GLY A 79 15.43 8.31 -4.65
N ASP A 80 14.45 9.20 -4.43
CA ASP A 80 13.07 9.05 -4.92
C ASP A 80 12.84 9.70 -6.29
N TYR A 81 13.81 10.46 -6.82
CA TYR A 81 13.75 11.05 -8.17
C TYR A 81 13.30 10.07 -9.28
N PRO A 82 13.74 8.80 -9.35
CA PRO A 82 13.33 7.88 -10.41
C PRO A 82 11.85 7.49 -10.38
N SER A 83 11.19 7.62 -9.23
CA SER A 83 9.76 7.34 -9.04
C SER A 83 8.87 8.56 -9.25
N LEU A 84 9.45 9.76 -9.29
CA LEU A 84 8.70 11.01 -9.41
C LEU A 84 8.58 11.44 -10.87
N SER A 85 7.42 11.95 -11.24
CA SER A 85 7.14 12.56 -12.53
C SER A 85 7.51 14.05 -12.56
N ALA A 86 7.47 14.66 -13.76
CA ALA A 86 7.74 16.08 -13.90
C ALA A 86 6.65 16.94 -13.23
N THR A 87 5.40 16.49 -13.24
CA THR A 87 4.27 17.17 -12.58
C THR A 87 4.44 17.11 -11.06
N ASP A 88 4.81 15.95 -10.51
CA ASP A 88 5.07 15.78 -9.07
C ASP A 88 6.15 16.76 -8.56
N ILE A 89 7.25 16.88 -9.30
CA ILE A 89 8.34 17.81 -8.97
C ILE A 89 7.85 19.26 -8.95
N LYS A 90 6.98 19.65 -9.89
CA LYS A 90 6.42 21.00 -9.92
C LYS A 90 5.44 21.25 -8.78
N VAL A 91 4.59 20.29 -8.44
CA VAL A 91 3.68 20.40 -7.29
C VAL A 91 4.48 20.61 -6.01
N MET A 92 5.52 19.81 -5.78
CA MET A 92 6.42 20.01 -4.65
C MET A 92 7.12 21.38 -4.74
N ALA A 93 7.55 21.82 -5.92
CA ALA A 93 8.27 23.09 -6.07
C ALA A 93 7.36 24.30 -5.83
N LEU A 94 6.08 24.19 -6.17
CA LEU A 94 5.06 25.17 -5.81
C LEU A 94 4.87 25.24 -4.29
N THR A 95 4.87 24.10 -3.60
CA THR A 95 4.76 24.08 -2.13
C THR A 95 5.94 24.78 -1.46
N TYR A 96 7.16 24.47 -1.90
CA TYR A 96 8.38 25.11 -1.41
C TYR A 96 8.39 26.62 -1.70
N GLN A 97 7.88 27.02 -2.87
CA GLN A 97 7.75 28.44 -3.22
C GLN A 97 6.82 29.19 -2.25
N LEU A 98 5.65 28.63 -1.97
CA LEU A 98 4.68 29.24 -1.06
C LEU A 98 5.18 29.26 0.38
N GLU A 99 5.85 28.20 0.83
CA GLU A 99 6.49 28.15 2.15
C GLU A 99 7.53 29.26 2.29
N LYS A 100 8.39 29.42 1.28
CA LYS A 100 9.42 30.48 1.24
C LYS A 100 8.82 31.89 1.26
N GLU A 101 7.68 32.10 0.61
CA GLU A 101 6.97 33.40 0.58
C GLU A 101 6.22 33.73 1.87
N LYS A 102 5.70 32.73 2.59
CA LYS A 102 4.79 32.94 3.74
C LYS A 102 5.42 32.72 5.11
N VAL A 103 6.21 31.65 5.25
CA VAL A 103 6.79 31.22 6.53
C VAL A 103 8.29 31.54 6.58
N GLY A 104 8.99 31.34 5.46
CA GLY A 104 10.44 31.50 5.35
C GLY A 104 11.19 30.16 5.26
N VAL A 105 12.52 30.20 5.20
CA VAL A 105 13.37 29.03 4.85
C VAL A 105 14.08 28.41 6.05
N GLU A 106 13.99 29.02 7.24
CA GLU A 106 14.82 28.66 8.40
C GLU A 106 14.55 27.25 8.95
N HIS A 107 13.32 26.76 8.83
CA HIS A 107 12.93 25.44 9.31
C HIS A 107 13.11 24.32 8.25
N LEU A 108 13.46 24.68 7.02
CA LEU A 108 13.57 23.73 5.90
C LEU A 108 14.95 23.08 5.88
N ARG A 109 14.97 21.79 5.59
CA ARG A 109 16.22 21.02 5.49
C ARG A 109 16.77 21.09 4.08
N THR A 110 18.01 21.53 3.93
CA THR A 110 18.72 21.60 2.64
C THR A 110 19.33 20.28 2.20
N GLU A 111 19.63 19.40 3.15
CA GLU A 111 20.12 18.06 2.89
C GLU A 111 19.25 17.02 3.58
N PRO A 112 18.94 15.91 2.90
CA PRO A 112 18.25 14.81 3.55
C PRO A 112 19.18 14.15 4.56
N VAL A 113 18.58 13.59 5.60
CA VAL A 113 19.34 12.86 6.62
C VAL A 113 19.90 11.59 5.99
N LEU A 114 21.20 11.63 5.63
CA LEU A 114 21.87 10.55 4.90
C LEU A 114 21.93 9.27 5.73
N GLN A 115 21.64 8.15 5.08
CA GLN A 115 21.35 6.88 5.73
C GLN A 115 22.48 5.88 5.50
N LYS A 116 23.05 5.30 6.57
CA LYS A 116 23.82 4.06 6.46
C LYS A 116 22.87 2.88 6.69
N PRO A 117 22.77 1.93 5.76
CA PRO A 117 21.88 0.78 5.94
C PRO A 117 22.41 -0.12 7.07
N GLU A 118 21.65 -0.20 8.16
CA GLU A 118 21.83 -1.25 9.17
C GLU A 118 21.07 -2.50 8.71
N ILE A 119 21.76 -3.64 8.66
CA ILE A 119 21.18 -4.93 8.29
C ILE A 119 20.84 -5.65 9.58
N ASN A 120 19.56 -5.73 9.91
CA ASN A 120 19.09 -6.56 11.02
C ASN A 120 18.80 -7.97 10.49
N LEU A 121 19.49 -8.96 11.05
CA LEU A 121 19.29 -10.38 10.75
C LEU A 121 18.35 -11.06 11.77
N ASP A 122 18.13 -10.42 12.92
CA ASP A 122 17.65 -11.10 14.14
C ASP A 122 16.13 -11.11 14.31
N LYS A 123 15.39 -10.28 13.58
CA LYS A 123 13.92 -10.28 13.61
C LYS A 123 13.34 -10.69 12.26
N PRO A 124 12.63 -11.83 12.16
CA PRO A 124 11.95 -12.19 10.93
C PRO A 124 10.88 -11.14 10.64
N VAL A 125 10.86 -10.65 9.40
CA VAL A 125 9.74 -9.85 8.92
C VAL A 125 8.56 -10.79 8.74
N ASP A 126 7.52 -10.62 9.55
CA ASP A 126 6.23 -11.22 9.24
C ASP A 126 5.77 -10.65 7.90
N GLU A 127 5.52 -11.55 6.94
CA GLU A 127 5.23 -11.16 5.56
C GLU A 127 3.87 -10.49 5.40
N ILE A 128 3.07 -10.57 6.45
CA ILE A 128 1.72 -10.05 6.57
C ILE A 128 1.81 -8.95 7.61
N HIS A 129 1.47 -7.72 7.23
CA HIS A 129 1.32 -6.65 8.21
C HIS A 129 0.16 -7.04 9.14
N PRO A 130 0.30 -6.98 10.47
CA PRO A 130 -0.76 -7.36 11.41
C PRO A 130 -1.99 -6.42 11.38
N ASP A 131 -2.04 -5.49 10.43
CA ASP A 131 -3.06 -4.43 10.33
C ASP A 131 -3.74 -4.42 8.95
N ILE A 132 -3.80 -5.57 8.29
CA ILE A 132 -4.60 -5.73 7.08
C ILE A 132 -6.06 -5.93 7.52
N SER A 133 -6.87 -4.89 7.35
CA SER A 133 -8.30 -4.93 7.67
C SER A 133 -8.99 -6.14 7.01
N GLY A 134 -9.71 -6.92 7.81
CA GLY A 134 -10.43 -8.12 7.34
C GLY A 134 -9.58 -9.38 7.22
N PHE A 135 -8.32 -9.37 7.66
CA PHE A 135 -7.50 -10.58 7.82
C PHE A 135 -7.35 -10.90 9.31
N TYR A 136 -7.99 -11.97 9.78
CA TYR A 136 -7.92 -12.39 11.18
C TYR A 136 -6.63 -13.18 11.43
N LEU A 137 -5.78 -12.67 12.32
CA LEU A 137 -4.62 -13.40 12.85
C LEU A 137 -4.92 -13.73 14.33
N PRO A 138 -5.16 -15.00 14.67
CA PRO A 138 -5.35 -15.39 16.07
C PRO A 138 -4.08 -15.06 16.87
N GLY A 139 -4.23 -14.35 17.99
CA GLY A 139 -3.16 -13.94 18.91
C GLY A 139 -2.55 -12.54 18.69
N ALA A 140 -2.88 -11.82 17.61
CA ALA A 140 -2.34 -10.47 17.34
C ALA A 140 -3.18 -9.33 17.95
N LEU A 141 -4.39 -9.64 18.43
CA LEU A 141 -5.35 -8.66 18.95
C LEU A 141 -5.33 -8.57 20.49
N GLU A 142 -4.90 -9.62 21.19
CA GLU A 142 -4.78 -9.64 22.66
C GLU A 142 -3.85 -8.52 23.19
N GLU A 143 -2.75 -8.22 22.49
CA GLU A 143 -1.83 -7.13 22.87
C GLU A 143 -2.38 -5.71 22.65
N LYS A 144 -3.45 -5.54 21.86
CA LYS A 144 -4.04 -4.21 21.57
C LYS A 144 -5.10 -3.79 22.59
N PHE A 145 -5.77 -4.73 23.24
CA PHE A 145 -6.82 -4.43 24.22
C PHE A 145 -6.26 -3.94 25.57
N GLU A 146 -5.11 -4.44 26.02
CA GLU A 146 -4.47 -3.96 27.27
C GLU A 146 -4.03 -2.47 27.21
N ASN A 147 -3.76 -1.94 26.00
CA ASN A 147 -3.30 -0.56 25.84
C ASN A 147 -4.44 0.48 25.72
N LEU A 148 -5.71 0.05 25.69
CA LEU A 148 -6.88 0.92 25.57
C LEU A 148 -7.57 1.23 26.91
N GLU A 149 -7.25 0.52 27.99
CA GLU A 149 -7.89 0.72 29.31
C GLU A 149 -7.18 1.74 30.21
N VAL A 150 -5.98 2.21 29.87
CA VAL A 150 -5.26 3.21 30.68
C VAL A 150 -5.42 4.60 30.07
N GLY A 151 -6.59 5.22 30.26
CA GLY A 151 -6.89 6.46 29.56
C GLY A 151 -8.06 7.33 30.02
N THR A 152 -8.57 7.22 31.26
CA THR A 152 -9.39 8.29 31.88
C THR A 152 -9.28 8.25 33.41
N THR A 153 -9.03 9.42 33.98
CA THR A 153 -8.74 9.73 35.40
C THR A 153 -10.00 9.78 36.28
N ASP A 154 -9.88 9.47 37.58
CA ASP A 154 -10.09 10.48 38.63
C ASP A 154 -9.69 10.01 40.05
N SER A 155 -9.25 10.98 40.84
CA SER A 155 -8.67 10.86 42.17
C SER A 155 -9.75 10.92 43.27
N SER A 156 -9.70 10.05 44.28
CA SER A 156 -9.88 10.42 45.71
C SER A 156 -9.64 9.25 46.71
N ALA A 157 -8.65 9.47 47.58
CA ALA A 157 -8.53 9.15 49.01
C ALA A 157 -8.74 7.72 49.61
N ASN A 158 -7.64 7.25 50.23
CA ASN A 158 -7.48 6.52 51.50
C ASN A 158 -8.21 5.17 51.74
N ASP A 159 -7.45 4.08 51.90
CA ASP A 159 -6.90 3.64 53.21
C ASP A 159 -5.89 2.49 53.04
N ASN A 160 -5.03 2.34 54.05
CA ASN A 160 -3.75 1.62 54.09
C ASN A 160 -3.87 0.09 54.37
N PRO A 161 -2.75 -0.67 54.40
CA PRO A 161 -2.62 -2.06 53.93
C PRO A 161 -2.56 -3.12 55.05
N ASP A 162 -2.66 -4.40 54.67
CA ASP A 162 -2.19 -5.60 55.38
C ASP A 162 -2.59 -6.83 54.51
N ASN A 163 -1.92 -7.98 54.41
CA ASN A 163 -0.69 -8.53 54.97
C ASN A 163 -0.43 -9.90 54.25
N SER A 164 0.84 -10.28 54.13
CA SER A 164 1.45 -11.63 54.15
C SER A 164 0.92 -12.82 53.33
N GLY A 165 1.89 -13.52 52.70
CA GLY A 165 2.05 -14.99 52.72
C GLY A 165 2.23 -15.60 51.33
N THR A 166 3.44 -15.91 50.85
CA THR A 166 4.13 -17.24 50.93
C THR A 166 3.25 -18.39 50.45
N ASN A 167 3.64 -19.40 49.68
CA ASN A 167 4.86 -19.99 49.10
C ASN A 167 4.25 -21.16 48.28
N GLU A 168 4.66 -21.53 47.07
CA GLU A 168 5.71 -22.51 46.75
C GLU A 168 5.21 -23.28 45.50
N ASN A 169 6.02 -23.31 44.44
CA ASN A 169 6.09 -24.41 43.44
C ASN A 169 6.66 -25.67 44.15
N PRO A 170 6.78 -26.89 43.56
CA PRO A 170 6.85 -27.18 42.11
C PRO A 170 6.34 -28.58 41.65
N ASP A 171 6.50 -28.82 40.33
CA ASP A 171 6.75 -30.09 39.60
C ASP A 171 5.75 -31.27 39.79
N ASP A 172 5.43 -32.13 38.82
CA ASP A 172 6.28 -32.76 37.79
C ASP A 172 5.39 -33.47 36.74
N SER A 173 6.00 -33.69 35.57
CA SER A 173 5.75 -34.58 34.43
C SER A 173 4.85 -35.82 34.64
N SER A 174 4.19 -36.42 33.65
CA SER A 174 4.68 -36.98 32.36
C SER A 174 3.46 -37.69 31.71
N ALA A 175 3.17 -37.47 30.43
CA ALA A 175 3.48 -38.33 29.27
C ALA A 175 2.59 -39.58 29.06
N ASN A 176 2.14 -39.71 27.80
CA ASN A 176 1.74 -40.92 27.07
C ASN A 176 0.38 -41.55 27.42
N ASP A 177 -0.40 -42.15 26.51
CA ASP A 177 -0.23 -42.48 25.11
C ASP A 177 -1.62 -42.78 24.51
N ASN A 178 -1.77 -42.45 23.22
CA ASN A 178 -2.58 -43.09 22.17
C ASN A 178 -3.64 -44.15 22.55
N LEU A 179 -4.85 -44.04 21.99
CA LEU A 179 -5.32 -44.94 20.91
C LEU A 179 -6.70 -44.58 20.34
N ASP A 180 -6.67 -44.51 19.01
CA ASP A 180 -7.70 -44.45 17.99
C ASP A 180 -8.71 -45.61 18.05
N SER A 181 -10.02 -45.34 17.89
CA SER A 181 -10.86 -46.12 16.96
C SER A 181 -12.19 -45.42 16.62
N SER A 182 -12.35 -45.18 15.32
CA SER A 182 -13.57 -44.93 14.55
C SER A 182 -14.77 -45.86 14.81
N ALA A 183 -16.00 -45.32 14.73
CA ALA A 183 -16.99 -45.60 13.67
C ALA A 183 -18.46 -45.33 14.14
N ASN A 184 -19.19 -44.56 13.31
CA ASN A 184 -20.64 -44.59 12.98
C ASN A 184 -21.67 -44.63 14.14
N ASP A 185 -22.82 -43.96 14.12
CA ASP A 185 -23.81 -43.78 13.06
C ASP A 185 -24.87 -42.78 13.59
N ASP A 186 -25.60 -42.16 12.68
CA ASP A 186 -26.68 -41.22 12.90
C ASP A 186 -27.80 -41.77 13.83
N ASN A 187 -28.37 -40.93 14.70
CA ASN A 187 -29.83 -40.74 14.77
C ASN A 187 -30.28 -39.65 15.75
N LEU A 188 -31.30 -38.94 15.29
CA LEU A 188 -31.95 -37.75 15.82
C LEU A 188 -33.19 -38.14 16.65
N ALA A 189 -33.31 -37.69 17.90
CA ALA A 189 -34.55 -37.16 18.52
C ALA A 189 -34.48 -37.02 20.07
N ASN A 190 -34.51 -35.76 20.52
CA ASN A 190 -35.17 -35.19 21.71
C ASN A 190 -35.27 -35.97 23.03
N GLU A 191 -34.73 -35.40 24.11
CA GLU A 191 -35.53 -34.78 25.19
C GLU A 191 -34.64 -33.92 26.11
N LYS A 192 -35.26 -32.90 26.71
CA LYS A 192 -34.68 -31.72 27.38
C LYS A 192 -34.09 -32.06 28.75
N GLU A 193 -33.10 -31.28 29.20
CA GLU A 193 -33.17 -30.52 30.48
C GLU A 193 -31.94 -29.64 30.70
N ASP A 194 -32.19 -28.52 31.38
CA ASP A 194 -31.38 -27.30 31.47
C ASP A 194 -30.05 -27.45 32.22
N SER A 195 -28.99 -26.88 31.66
CA SER A 195 -27.94 -26.25 32.48
C SER A 195 -27.35 -25.08 31.71
N SER A 196 -27.58 -23.88 32.24
CA SER A 196 -27.04 -22.61 31.81
C SER A 196 -25.54 -22.67 31.52
N SER A 197 -25.18 -22.82 30.25
CA SER A 197 -23.91 -22.31 29.73
C SER A 197 -24.21 -20.94 29.16
N SER A 198 -23.85 -19.90 29.91
CA SER A 198 -23.70 -18.55 29.38
C SER A 198 -22.73 -18.64 28.21
N ALA A 199 -23.28 -18.82 27.01
CA ALA A 199 -22.56 -18.57 25.78
C ALA A 199 -22.28 -17.07 25.81
N ASN A 200 -21.04 -16.71 26.16
CA ASN A 200 -20.52 -15.40 25.82
C ASN A 200 -20.48 -15.35 24.29
N GLU A 201 -21.62 -15.03 23.67
CA GLU A 201 -21.77 -14.67 22.26
C GLU A 201 -21.21 -13.26 21.99
N GLU A 202 -20.15 -12.86 22.68
CA GLU A 202 -19.57 -11.52 22.61
C GLU A 202 -18.20 -11.48 21.91
N ASP A 203 -17.71 -12.62 21.40
CA ASP A 203 -16.36 -12.71 20.81
C ASP A 203 -16.34 -12.97 19.30
N ASP A 204 -17.49 -13.22 18.67
CA ASP A 204 -17.58 -13.61 17.25
C ASP A 204 -17.43 -12.45 16.25
N ASP A 205 -17.47 -11.19 16.73
CA ASP A 205 -17.38 -9.99 15.90
C ASP A 205 -15.96 -9.45 15.72
N ILE A 206 -14.96 -10.07 16.37
CA ILE A 206 -13.58 -9.61 16.32
C ILE A 206 -12.95 -9.89 14.94
N GLY A 207 -12.69 -8.82 14.20
CA GLY A 207 -12.00 -8.87 12.89
C GLY A 207 -12.91 -8.88 11.66
N TRP A 208 -14.24 -8.86 11.83
CA TRP A 208 -15.19 -8.73 10.73
C TRP A 208 -15.34 -7.29 10.25
N ILE A 209 -15.38 -7.09 8.93
CA ILE A 209 -15.77 -5.81 8.32
C ILE A 209 -17.30 -5.78 8.23
N THR A 210 -17.94 -5.21 9.24
CA THR A 210 -19.40 -5.02 9.28
C THR A 210 -19.83 -3.72 8.59
N PRO A 211 -21.11 -3.55 8.20
CA PRO A 211 -21.61 -2.28 7.67
C PRO A 211 -21.37 -1.08 8.60
N SER A 212 -21.36 -1.32 9.91
CA SER A 212 -21.05 -0.32 10.93
C SER A 212 -19.55 0.04 10.94
N ASN A 213 -18.67 -0.95 10.73
CA ASN A 213 -17.22 -0.77 10.75
C ASN A 213 -16.63 -0.42 9.37
N ILE A 214 -17.38 -0.48 8.26
CA ILE A 214 -16.80 -0.27 6.91
C ILE A 214 -16.13 1.09 6.72
N ASN A 215 -16.70 2.15 7.30
CA ASN A 215 -16.13 3.49 7.22
C ASN A 215 -14.87 3.61 8.07
N GLN A 216 -14.84 2.94 9.22
CA GLN A 216 -13.67 2.89 10.10
C GLN A 216 -12.59 1.97 9.53
N ALA A 217 -12.91 0.81 8.96
CA ALA A 217 -11.99 -0.06 8.23
C ALA A 217 -11.38 0.65 7.01
N LYS A 218 -12.19 1.38 6.23
CA LYS A 218 -11.70 2.26 5.16
C LYS A 218 -10.74 3.31 5.69
N LYS A 219 -11.03 3.90 6.86
CA LYS A 219 -10.14 4.84 7.54
C LYS A 219 -8.89 4.14 8.09
N GLN A 220 -8.95 2.98 8.73
CA GLN A 220 -7.81 2.24 9.28
C GLN A 220 -6.80 1.80 8.21
N ILE A 221 -7.27 1.34 7.03
CA ILE A 221 -6.40 1.11 5.86
C ILE A 221 -5.63 2.39 5.49
N ASN A 222 -6.23 3.54 5.79
CA ASN A 222 -5.77 4.85 5.36
C ASN A 222 -5.16 5.70 6.48
N SER A 223 -5.30 5.36 7.77
CA SER A 223 -4.99 6.25 8.88
C SER A 223 -4.41 5.48 10.06
N GLN A 224 -3.13 5.72 10.33
CA GLN A 224 -2.66 5.74 11.70
C GLN A 224 -2.38 7.21 12.05
N LEU A 225 -3.33 7.78 12.81
CA LEU A 225 -3.26 8.97 13.67
C LEU A 225 -2.68 10.28 13.08
N MET A 226 -3.57 11.28 12.98
CA MET A 226 -3.26 12.70 12.82
C MET A 226 -3.20 13.39 14.18
N GLN A 227 -2.22 14.27 14.35
CA GLN A 227 -2.35 15.40 15.27
C GLN A 227 -2.88 16.58 14.44
N ASP A 228 -4.03 17.12 14.80
CA ASP A 228 -4.58 18.33 14.18
C ASP A 228 -3.66 19.52 14.48
N LYS A 229 -2.64 19.70 13.64
CA LYS A 229 -1.79 20.89 13.65
C LYS A 229 -2.35 21.87 12.64
N GLN A 230 -2.65 23.08 13.11
CA GLN A 230 -2.97 24.20 12.24
C GLN A 230 -1.70 24.65 11.52
N VAL A 231 -1.73 24.69 10.20
CA VAL A 231 -0.55 24.93 9.37
C VAL A 231 -0.83 26.03 8.34
N GLN A 232 0.16 26.86 8.04
CA GLN A 232 -0.02 27.92 7.05
C GLN A 232 0.00 27.41 5.61
N VAL A 233 0.98 26.61 5.23
CA VAL A 233 1.12 26.03 3.88
C VAL A 233 1.20 24.51 4.01
N ALA A 234 0.41 23.79 3.21
CA ALA A 234 0.48 22.33 3.17
C ALA A 234 0.34 21.81 1.73
N CYS A 235 1.01 20.69 1.46
CA CYS A 235 0.80 19.92 0.24
C CYS A 235 -0.15 18.76 0.50
N MET A 236 -1.04 18.50 -0.44
CA MET A 236 -1.97 17.38 -0.37
C MET A 236 -1.74 16.42 -1.52
N THR A 237 -1.28 15.24 -1.16
CA THR A 237 -0.95 14.15 -2.10
C THR A 237 -1.09 12.80 -1.41
N THR A 238 -1.43 11.78 -2.19
CA THR A 238 -1.45 10.39 -1.71
C THR A 238 -0.20 9.59 -2.10
N ASP A 239 0.72 10.15 -2.89
CA ASP A 239 1.88 9.39 -3.35
C ASP A 239 3.00 9.33 -2.30
N PHE A 240 3.51 8.12 -2.06
CA PHE A 240 4.53 7.86 -1.06
C PHE A 240 5.86 8.55 -1.39
N ALA A 241 6.23 8.65 -2.68
CA ALA A 241 7.47 9.30 -3.10
C ALA A 241 7.45 10.81 -2.81
N MET A 242 6.36 11.48 -3.16
CA MET A 242 6.17 12.92 -2.86
C MET A 242 6.15 13.18 -1.36
N GLN A 243 5.40 12.38 -0.59
CA GLN A 243 5.34 12.52 0.86
C GLN A 243 6.71 12.32 1.53
N ASN A 244 7.53 11.38 1.04
CA ASN A 244 8.87 11.16 1.59
C ASN A 244 9.79 12.37 1.38
N VAL A 245 9.80 12.93 0.17
CA VAL A 245 10.60 14.12 -0.16
C VAL A 245 10.15 15.31 0.69
N LEU A 246 8.85 15.60 0.72
CA LEU A 246 8.29 16.72 1.48
C LEU A 246 8.57 16.59 2.98
N ARG A 247 8.40 15.38 3.55
CA ARG A 247 8.72 15.12 4.96
C ARG A 247 10.22 15.28 5.25
N GLN A 248 11.10 14.83 4.36
CA GLN A 248 12.54 15.00 4.53
C GLN A 248 13.00 16.46 4.39
N MET A 249 12.33 17.26 3.55
CA MET A 249 12.52 18.71 3.47
C MET A 249 11.92 19.48 4.64
N ASN A 250 11.14 18.79 5.49
CA ASN A 250 10.37 19.37 6.60
C ASN A 250 9.24 20.30 6.15
N LEU A 251 8.60 19.98 5.01
CA LEU A 251 7.39 20.63 4.53
C LEU A 251 6.15 19.91 5.07
N ASN A 252 5.10 20.69 5.32
CA ASN A 252 3.87 20.15 5.89
C ASN A 252 3.01 19.45 4.84
N LEU A 253 2.43 18.33 5.26
CA LEU A 253 1.55 17.50 4.44
C LEU A 253 0.16 17.52 5.05
N SER A 254 -0.86 17.73 4.22
CA SER A 254 -2.26 17.52 4.57
C SER A 254 -2.70 16.22 3.90
N ALA A 255 -3.09 15.21 4.68
CA ALA A 255 -3.61 13.97 4.10
C ALA A 255 -5.13 13.94 4.11
N LEU A 256 -5.66 13.46 3.00
CA LEU A 256 -7.09 13.34 2.71
C LEU A 256 -7.80 12.29 3.55
N ASP A 257 -7.13 11.15 3.73
CA ASP A 257 -7.71 9.96 4.36
C ASP A 257 -6.92 9.53 5.61
N GLY A 258 -6.11 10.43 6.20
CA GLY A 258 -5.18 10.08 7.29
C GLY A 258 -3.89 9.39 6.83
N ARG A 259 -3.63 9.34 5.50
CA ARG A 259 -2.43 8.73 4.89
C ARG A 259 -1.19 9.63 5.03
N ILE A 260 -0.87 10.04 6.25
CA ILE A 260 0.46 10.57 6.54
C ILE A 260 1.34 9.39 6.95
N ILE A 261 2.46 9.22 6.25
CA ILE A 261 3.41 8.18 6.61
C ILE A 261 4.04 8.55 7.96
N ASN A 262 3.69 7.85 9.04
CA ASN A 262 4.36 7.97 10.35
C ASN A 262 5.65 7.13 10.37
N GLN A 263 5.56 5.85 10.00
CA GLN A 263 6.71 4.98 9.77
C GLN A 263 6.82 4.64 8.29
N LEU A 264 7.97 4.95 7.70
CA LEU A 264 8.33 4.56 6.35
C LEU A 264 8.72 3.07 6.36
N ARG A 265 7.78 2.17 6.67
CA ARG A 265 7.93 0.74 6.37
C ARG A 265 7.63 0.52 4.89
N THR A 266 8.59 0.91 4.06
CA THR A 266 8.49 0.79 2.61
C THR A 266 9.08 -0.54 2.17
N TYR A 267 8.61 -1.03 1.02
CA TYR A 267 9.27 -2.15 0.38
C TYR A 267 10.11 -1.63 -0.77
N ILE A 268 11.35 -2.11 -0.85
CA ILE A 268 12.23 -1.85 -1.99
C ILE A 268 12.61 -3.16 -2.65
N LEU A 269 13.03 -3.08 -3.91
CA LEU A 269 13.66 -4.19 -4.59
C LEU A 269 15.18 -4.13 -4.39
N ARG A 270 15.75 -5.18 -3.78
CA ARG A 270 17.19 -5.37 -3.63
C ARG A 270 17.67 -6.49 -4.54
N CYS A 271 18.69 -6.20 -5.33
CA CYS A 271 19.36 -7.22 -6.14
C CYS A 271 20.23 -8.10 -5.25
N TYR A 272 20.06 -9.42 -5.28
CA TYR A 272 20.89 -10.32 -4.47
C TYR A 272 22.28 -10.59 -5.06
N THR A 273 22.55 -10.19 -6.32
CA THR A 273 23.85 -10.41 -6.98
C THR A 273 24.75 -9.18 -6.91
N CYS A 274 24.22 -7.99 -7.23
CA CYS A 274 25.00 -6.75 -7.23
C CYS A 274 24.68 -5.82 -6.05
N PHE A 275 23.80 -6.23 -5.15
CA PHE A 275 23.37 -5.52 -3.94
C PHE A 275 22.74 -4.14 -4.15
N LYS A 276 22.58 -3.69 -5.39
CA LYS A 276 21.91 -2.44 -5.72
C LYS A 276 20.42 -2.53 -5.35
N THR A 277 19.95 -1.50 -4.67
CA THR A 277 18.55 -1.29 -4.31
C THR A 277 17.85 -0.42 -5.36
N THR A 278 16.54 -0.57 -5.48
CA THR A 278 15.67 0.21 -6.38
C THR A 278 14.30 0.36 -5.73
N SER A 279 13.76 1.58 -5.70
CA SER A 279 12.42 1.90 -5.18
C SER A 279 11.29 1.55 -6.15
N LEU A 280 11.60 1.40 -7.44
CA LEU A 280 10.64 1.04 -8.50
C LEU A 280 10.14 -0.42 -8.37
N MET A 281 8.97 -0.60 -7.75
CA MET A 281 8.36 -1.92 -7.51
C MET A 281 7.86 -2.65 -8.77
N THR A 282 7.77 -1.95 -9.89
CA THR A 282 7.35 -2.51 -11.19
C THR A 282 8.49 -3.25 -11.91
N LYS A 283 9.75 -3.01 -11.53
CA LYS A 283 10.90 -3.61 -12.20
C LYS A 283 11.05 -5.09 -11.87
N LYS A 284 11.34 -5.88 -12.91
CA LYS A 284 11.71 -7.31 -12.79
C LYS A 284 13.22 -7.52 -12.90
N PHE A 285 13.87 -6.77 -13.79
CA PHE A 285 15.31 -6.84 -14.03
C PHE A 285 16.04 -5.75 -13.23
N CYS A 286 17.22 -6.08 -12.73
CA CYS A 286 18.03 -5.13 -11.98
C CYS A 286 18.63 -4.07 -12.93
N PRO A 287 18.48 -2.76 -12.63
CA PRO A 287 18.97 -1.69 -13.52
C PRO A 287 20.50 -1.63 -13.61
N LYS A 288 21.24 -2.18 -12.64
CA LYS A 288 22.72 -2.17 -12.65
C LYS A 288 23.31 -3.37 -13.39
N CYS A 289 22.80 -4.58 -13.15
CA CYS A 289 23.39 -5.82 -13.70
C CYS A 289 22.52 -6.52 -14.75
N GLY A 290 21.34 -5.99 -15.10
CA GLY A 290 20.43 -6.54 -16.10
C GLY A 290 19.75 -7.86 -15.73
N ASN A 291 20.21 -8.56 -14.71
CA ASN A 291 19.67 -9.87 -14.31
C ASN A 291 18.32 -9.77 -13.57
N ASN A 292 17.47 -10.79 -13.72
CA ASN A 292 16.23 -10.95 -12.95
C ASN A 292 16.52 -11.47 -11.53
N THR A 293 17.11 -10.61 -10.72
CA THR A 293 17.66 -10.94 -9.39
C THR A 293 17.15 -10.02 -8.29
N LEU A 294 16.09 -9.24 -8.58
CA LEU A 294 15.44 -8.36 -7.62
C LEU A 294 14.58 -9.17 -6.65
N LYS A 295 14.69 -8.83 -5.36
CA LYS A 295 13.87 -9.37 -4.27
C LYS A 295 13.25 -8.23 -3.49
N LYS A 296 11.96 -8.37 -3.17
CA LYS A 296 11.23 -7.43 -2.31
C LYS A 296 11.75 -7.58 -0.88
N VAL A 297 12.20 -6.48 -0.29
CA VAL A 297 12.74 -6.41 1.07
C VAL A 297 12.06 -5.26 1.79
N ALA A 298 11.66 -5.48 3.05
CA ALA A 298 11.09 -4.43 3.88
C ALA A 298 12.19 -3.51 4.41
N VAL A 299 11.86 -2.24 4.52
CA VAL A 299 12.76 -1.18 4.96
C VAL A 299 12.02 -0.34 5.97
N SER A 300 12.59 -0.09 7.15
CA SER A 300 12.06 0.92 8.08
C SER A 300 13.00 2.12 8.15
N LEU A 301 12.45 3.31 8.38
CA LEU A 301 13.24 4.45 8.80
C LEU A 301 13.10 4.63 10.31
N ASP A 302 14.22 4.74 11.01
CA ASP A 302 14.23 5.10 12.43
C ASP A 302 14.01 6.61 12.63
N ASP A 303 13.77 7.06 13.86
CA ASP A 303 13.53 8.48 14.22
C ASP A 303 14.72 9.40 13.87
N LYS A 304 15.93 8.83 13.79
CA LYS A 304 17.14 9.51 13.33
C LYS A 304 17.26 9.56 11.80
N GLY A 305 16.23 9.12 11.09
CA GLY A 305 16.17 9.05 9.64
C GLY A 305 16.98 7.90 9.02
N GLN A 306 17.59 7.00 9.79
CA GLN A 306 18.43 5.91 9.26
C GLN A 306 17.57 4.76 8.69
N MET A 307 17.97 4.24 7.53
CA MET A 307 17.27 3.16 6.85
C MET A 307 17.73 1.80 7.32
N ARG A 308 16.83 1.03 7.93
CA ARG A 308 17.07 -0.36 8.33
C ARG A 308 16.45 -1.30 7.32
N ILE A 309 17.28 -2.15 6.71
CA ILE A 309 16.83 -3.15 5.74
C ILE A 309 16.60 -4.46 6.47
N HIS A 310 15.38 -4.97 6.42
CA HIS A 310 15.00 -6.21 7.08
C HIS A 310 15.01 -7.37 6.09
N ILE A 311 16.08 -8.16 6.12
CA ILE A 311 16.25 -9.32 5.23
C ILE A 311 15.70 -10.56 5.91
N ASN A 312 14.74 -11.23 5.27
CA ASN A 312 14.19 -12.48 5.79
C ASN A 312 15.17 -13.66 5.56
N SER A 313 15.91 -14.03 6.60
CA SER A 313 16.85 -15.17 6.58
C SER A 313 16.15 -16.54 6.49
N LYS A 314 14.86 -16.64 6.85
CA LYS A 314 14.09 -17.91 6.77
C LYS A 314 13.80 -18.34 5.33
N ARG A 315 13.88 -17.43 4.35
CA ARG A 315 13.69 -17.71 2.93
C ARG A 315 15.02 -17.64 2.16
N PRO A 316 15.85 -18.71 2.21
CA PRO A 316 17.13 -18.71 1.53
C PRO A 316 16.98 -18.64 0.01
N LEU A 317 17.97 -18.04 -0.65
CA LEU A 317 18.00 -17.93 -2.10
C LEU A 317 18.29 -19.29 -2.74
N THR A 318 17.26 -19.95 -3.26
CA THR A 318 17.44 -21.24 -3.95
C THR A 318 17.86 -21.09 -5.41
N GLY A 319 18.74 -21.98 -5.88
CA GLY A 319 19.08 -22.14 -7.30
C GLY A 319 18.06 -22.95 -8.12
N ARG A 320 17.07 -23.58 -7.45
CA ARG A 320 16.09 -24.46 -8.07
C ARG A 320 15.25 -23.71 -9.12
N GLY A 321 15.12 -24.32 -10.29
CA GLY A 321 14.32 -23.79 -11.41
C GLY A 321 14.94 -22.62 -12.17
N LYS A 322 16.17 -22.21 -11.86
CA LYS A 322 16.89 -21.15 -12.60
C LYS A 322 17.64 -21.68 -13.82
N LYS A 323 18.13 -22.93 -13.78
CA LYS A 323 18.82 -23.61 -14.89
C LYS A 323 17.86 -24.59 -15.58
N PHE A 324 17.51 -24.30 -16.82
CA PHE A 324 16.67 -25.14 -17.68
C PHE A 324 17.01 -24.87 -19.15
N SER A 325 16.62 -25.78 -20.05
CA SER A 325 16.86 -25.64 -21.48
C SER A 325 15.93 -24.57 -22.08
N LEU A 326 16.50 -23.62 -22.80
CA LEU A 326 15.75 -22.59 -23.50
C LEU A 326 15.42 -23.03 -24.93
N PRO A 327 14.24 -22.69 -25.46
CA PRO A 327 13.93 -22.90 -26.87
C PRO A 327 14.81 -22.02 -27.76
N LYS A 328 15.05 -22.45 -28.99
CA LYS A 328 15.71 -21.61 -30.01
C LYS A 328 14.89 -20.34 -30.24
N ILE A 329 15.57 -19.19 -30.25
CA ILE A 329 14.95 -17.89 -30.54
C ILE A 329 14.42 -17.91 -31.98
N ARG A 330 13.16 -17.51 -32.17
CA ARG A 330 12.51 -17.43 -33.48
C ARG A 330 12.14 -15.99 -33.81
N GLY A 331 12.27 -15.60 -35.07
CA GLY A 331 11.73 -14.34 -35.61
C GLY A 331 10.30 -14.47 -36.12
N GLY A 332 9.78 -13.40 -36.73
CA GLY A 332 8.48 -13.36 -37.40
C GLY A 332 7.45 -12.47 -36.70
N LYS A 333 6.18 -12.55 -37.14
CA LYS A 333 5.07 -11.75 -36.59
C LYS A 333 4.55 -12.25 -35.25
N HIS A 334 4.65 -13.56 -34.98
CA HIS A 334 4.12 -14.17 -33.76
C HIS A 334 5.15 -15.04 -33.00
N PRO A 335 6.38 -14.56 -32.76
CA PRO A 335 7.39 -15.30 -32.00
C PRO A 335 7.01 -15.33 -30.52
N ASN A 336 7.21 -16.49 -29.89
CA ASN A 336 6.93 -16.70 -28.47
C ASN A 336 8.22 -16.93 -27.66
N ASN A 337 9.19 -16.01 -27.76
CA ASN A 337 10.52 -16.15 -27.14
C ASN A 337 10.52 -15.81 -25.64
N PRO A 338 11.28 -16.51 -24.77
CA PRO A 338 11.39 -16.13 -23.36
C PRO A 338 11.90 -14.70 -23.19
N ILE A 339 11.43 -14.00 -22.15
CA ILE A 339 11.89 -12.64 -21.80
C ILE A 339 13.11 -12.80 -20.88
N LEU A 340 14.27 -12.35 -21.36
CA LEU A 340 15.57 -12.52 -20.70
C LEU A 340 16.18 -11.19 -20.25
N VAL A 341 15.79 -10.08 -20.90
CA VAL A 341 16.28 -8.72 -20.63
C VAL A 341 15.12 -7.72 -20.60
N GLU A 342 15.33 -6.56 -19.99
CA GLU A 342 14.32 -5.49 -19.87
C GLU A 342 13.90 -4.95 -21.25
N ASP A 343 14.88 -4.59 -22.08
CA ASP A 343 14.66 -3.94 -23.39
C ASP A 343 14.48 -4.95 -24.54
N GLN A 344 13.93 -6.13 -24.26
CA GLN A 344 13.77 -7.16 -25.29
C GLN A 344 12.65 -6.77 -26.27
N PRO A 345 12.91 -6.70 -27.59
CA PRO A 345 11.86 -6.40 -28.56
C PRO A 345 10.82 -7.53 -28.58
N MET A 346 9.54 -7.15 -28.47
CA MET A 346 8.40 -8.06 -28.48
C MET A 346 7.51 -7.76 -29.68
N ALA A 347 6.98 -8.82 -30.29
CA ALA A 347 5.98 -8.65 -31.34
C ALA A 347 4.64 -8.14 -30.77
N ASP A 348 3.96 -7.29 -31.53
CA ASP A 348 2.65 -6.71 -31.18
C ASP A 348 1.53 -7.74 -31.24
N ASN A 349 1.48 -8.61 -30.23
CA ASN A 349 0.43 -9.60 -30.04
C ASN A 349 -0.64 -9.08 -29.07
N ARG A 350 -1.41 -8.08 -29.50
CA ARG A 350 -2.42 -7.41 -28.66
C ARG A 350 -3.77 -8.13 -28.73
N PRO A 351 -4.48 -8.31 -27.59
CA PRO A 351 -5.85 -8.80 -27.61
C PRO A 351 -6.79 -7.73 -28.19
N THR A 352 -7.90 -8.17 -28.77
CA THR A 352 -8.93 -7.28 -29.33
C THR A 352 -9.64 -6.48 -28.24
N ARG A 353 -10.40 -5.45 -28.65
CA ARG A 353 -11.23 -4.68 -27.71
C ARG A 353 -12.21 -5.59 -26.97
N LEU A 354 -12.92 -6.46 -27.70
CA LEU A 354 -13.88 -7.41 -27.11
C LEU A 354 -13.22 -8.33 -26.08
N ALA A 355 -12.03 -8.86 -26.38
CA ALA A 355 -11.29 -9.69 -25.42
C ALA A 355 -10.87 -8.93 -24.16
N LYS A 356 -10.61 -7.62 -24.24
CA LYS A 356 -10.21 -6.77 -23.11
C LYS A 356 -11.39 -6.31 -22.25
N MET A 357 -12.61 -6.33 -22.77
CA MET A 357 -13.77 -5.86 -22.03
C MET A 357 -14.06 -6.79 -20.84
N LYS A 358 -14.35 -6.19 -19.68
CA LYS A 358 -14.78 -6.88 -18.46
C LYS A 358 -16.22 -6.52 -18.17
N ASN A 359 -16.92 -7.39 -17.47
CA ASN A 359 -18.26 -7.09 -16.99
C ASN A 359 -18.18 -6.13 -15.81
N ASN A 360 -18.92 -5.03 -15.85
CA ASN A 360 -19.10 -4.11 -14.74
C ASN A 360 -20.60 -3.99 -14.41
N PRO A 361 -21.13 -4.84 -13.51
CA PRO A 361 -22.54 -4.82 -13.16
C PRO A 361 -23.00 -3.55 -12.42
N LEU A 362 -22.04 -2.78 -11.88
CA LEU A 362 -22.29 -1.55 -11.12
C LEU A 362 -22.09 -0.28 -11.97
N ASP A 363 -21.99 -0.43 -13.30
CA ASP A 363 -21.92 0.72 -14.20
C ASP A 363 -23.29 1.39 -14.32
N ASP A 364 -23.32 2.72 -14.40
CA ASP A 364 -24.58 3.49 -14.49
C ASP A 364 -25.35 3.13 -15.79
N ASP A 365 -24.63 2.74 -16.84
CA ASP A 365 -25.17 2.32 -18.13
C ASP A 365 -25.40 0.79 -18.24
N TYR A 366 -25.24 0.03 -17.14
CA TYR A 366 -25.44 -1.42 -17.16
C TYR A 366 -26.93 -1.77 -17.20
N ILE A 367 -27.42 -2.11 -18.38
CA ILE A 367 -28.72 -2.76 -18.57
C ILE A 367 -28.43 -4.21 -18.96
N ALA A 368 -28.92 -5.16 -18.16
CA ALA A 368 -28.84 -6.58 -18.50
C ALA A 368 -29.63 -6.82 -19.79
N GLY A 369 -28.93 -6.82 -20.93
CA GLY A 369 -29.51 -7.15 -22.24
C GLY A 369 -29.81 -8.65 -22.35
N PHE A 370 -29.44 -9.27 -23.47
CA PHE A 370 -29.64 -10.72 -23.68
C PHE A 370 -28.86 -11.63 -22.72
N SER A 371 -27.78 -11.13 -22.11
CA SER A 371 -26.94 -11.88 -21.17
C SER A 371 -26.39 -10.92 -20.12
N PRO A 372 -26.34 -11.33 -18.85
CA PRO A 372 -25.69 -10.55 -17.79
C PRO A 372 -24.16 -10.60 -17.89
N PHE A 373 -23.60 -11.40 -18.80
CA PHE A 373 -22.17 -11.53 -19.01
C PHE A 373 -21.76 -11.03 -20.39
N ILE A 374 -20.55 -10.46 -20.44
CA ILE A 374 -19.95 -10.01 -21.69
C ILE A 374 -19.60 -11.18 -22.60
N MET A 375 -19.80 -11.01 -23.90
CA MET A 375 -19.39 -12.00 -24.89
C MET A 375 -17.87 -12.11 -24.97
N ARG A 376 -17.36 -13.35 -25.02
CA ARG A 376 -15.93 -13.62 -25.21
C ARG A 376 -15.57 -13.64 -26.68
N ASP A 377 -14.39 -13.11 -26.99
CA ASP A 377 -13.84 -13.18 -28.34
C ASP A 377 -13.30 -14.59 -28.65
N VAL A 378 -13.92 -15.26 -29.62
CA VAL A 378 -13.54 -16.60 -30.11
C VAL A 378 -13.15 -16.60 -31.59
N ASN A 379 -13.52 -15.57 -32.34
CA ASN A 379 -13.42 -15.57 -33.81
C ASN A 379 -12.22 -14.78 -34.33
N SER A 380 -11.70 -13.82 -33.56
CA SER A 380 -10.63 -12.97 -34.03
C SER A 380 -9.32 -13.73 -34.27
N LYS A 381 -8.43 -13.14 -35.06
CA LYS A 381 -7.10 -13.70 -35.29
C LYS A 381 -6.31 -13.83 -33.99
N SER A 382 -6.47 -12.91 -33.04
CA SER A 382 -5.81 -12.98 -31.74
C SER A 382 -6.37 -14.10 -30.87
N ALA A 383 -7.69 -14.35 -30.92
CA ALA A 383 -8.31 -15.50 -30.27
C ALA A 383 -7.80 -16.83 -30.83
N GLN A 384 -7.71 -16.97 -32.16
CA GLN A 384 -7.14 -18.14 -32.83
C GLN A 384 -5.66 -18.38 -32.46
N LEU A 385 -4.88 -17.31 -32.31
CA LEU A 385 -3.48 -17.37 -31.87
C LEU A 385 -3.34 -17.61 -30.35
N GLY A 386 -4.44 -17.70 -29.60
CA GLY A 386 -4.43 -17.90 -28.15
C GLY A 386 -3.97 -16.68 -27.34
N ILE A 387 -3.99 -15.49 -27.93
CA ILE A 387 -3.62 -14.23 -27.27
C ILE A 387 -4.78 -13.80 -26.38
N ARG A 388 -4.56 -13.80 -25.06
CA ARG A 388 -5.58 -13.45 -24.06
C ARG A 388 -5.07 -12.33 -23.14
N PRO A 389 -5.96 -11.44 -22.67
CA PRO A 389 -5.59 -10.43 -21.67
C PRO A 389 -5.10 -11.12 -20.39
N GLY A 390 -4.02 -10.61 -19.78
CA GLY A 390 -3.44 -11.17 -18.55
C GLY A 390 -2.71 -12.52 -18.71
N ALA A 391 -2.69 -13.10 -19.92
CA ALA A 391 -1.90 -14.30 -20.23
C ALA A 391 -0.47 -13.98 -20.72
N GLU A 392 0.01 -12.76 -20.44
CA GLU A 392 1.37 -12.30 -20.77
C GLU A 392 2.44 -13.19 -20.13
N PHE A 393 2.13 -13.75 -18.95
CA PHE A 393 2.97 -14.75 -18.31
C PHE A 393 2.83 -16.11 -18.99
N LYS A 394 3.85 -16.45 -19.76
CA LYS A 394 4.01 -17.75 -20.42
C LYS A 394 3.94 -18.87 -19.39
N GLN A 395 3.40 -20.02 -19.79
CA GLN A 395 3.16 -21.13 -18.88
C GLN A 395 4.42 -21.66 -18.17
N TRP A 396 5.61 -21.50 -18.77
CA TRP A 396 6.90 -21.82 -18.15
C TRP A 396 7.42 -20.76 -17.17
N MET A 397 6.81 -19.56 -17.12
CA MET A 397 7.14 -18.52 -16.14
C MET A 397 6.30 -18.65 -14.87
N LYS A 398 5.22 -19.44 -14.91
CA LYS A 398 4.29 -19.61 -13.78
C LYS A 398 4.77 -20.61 -12.73
N LYS A 399 5.62 -21.56 -13.13
CA LYS A 399 6.16 -22.62 -12.27
C LYS A 399 7.58 -22.94 -12.67
N ASN A 400 8.31 -23.62 -11.78
CA ASN A 400 9.62 -24.17 -12.10
C ASN A 400 9.53 -25.04 -13.38
N PRO A 401 10.26 -24.71 -14.45
CA PRO A 401 10.21 -25.46 -15.71
C PRO A 401 10.61 -26.93 -15.58
N ASN A 402 11.44 -27.27 -14.58
CA ASN A 402 11.93 -28.62 -14.33
C ASN A 402 10.95 -29.46 -13.48
N GLU A 403 9.86 -28.85 -13.00
CA GLU A 403 8.85 -29.55 -12.22
C GLU A 403 7.96 -30.41 -13.13
N SER A 404 7.72 -31.66 -12.73
CA SER A 404 6.86 -32.56 -13.49
C SER A 404 5.44 -31.99 -13.54
N ARG A 405 4.84 -32.04 -14.72
CA ARG A 405 3.45 -31.63 -14.92
C ARG A 405 2.58 -32.87 -14.95
N ARG A 406 1.39 -32.78 -14.37
CA ARG A 406 0.35 -33.79 -14.58
C ARG A 406 0.16 -33.96 -16.09
N ARG A 407 0.23 -35.20 -16.59
CA ARG A 407 -0.14 -35.50 -17.97
C ARG A 407 -1.58 -35.02 -18.16
N ARG A 408 -1.78 -34.08 -19.08
CA ARG A 408 -3.13 -33.78 -19.58
C ARG A 408 -3.58 -35.03 -20.34
N LYS A 409 -4.74 -35.57 -19.96
CA LYS A 409 -5.49 -36.51 -20.80
C LYS A 409 -5.94 -35.79 -22.06
#